data_AF-A0A133VQS4-F1
#
_entry.id   AF-A0A133VQS4-F1
#
_cell.length_a   1.000
_cell.length_b   1.000
_cell.length_c   1.000
_cell.angle_alpha   90.00
_cell.angle_beta   90.00
_cell.angle_gamma   90.00
#
_symmetry.space_group_name_H-M   'P 1'
#
loop_
_entity.id
_entity.type
_entity.pdbx_description
1 polymer ?
#
loop_
_entity_poly.entity_id
_entity_poly.type
_entity_poly.pdbx_seq_one_letter_code
_entity_poly.pdbx_strand_id
1 'polypeptide(L)'
;MLILLIYFSVKHNSPFSFLTADERNLYIKAGVTSCIGMGTFYAALNISRIVVVAPFQNTSPIFILILSYFFLQRLEDITKILIFGSILVIAGAMLIGFLM
;
A
#
# COMPACT_ATOMS: atom_id res chain seq x y z
N MET A 1 -13.62 12.03 6.93
CA MET A 1 -14.25 11.22 5.87
C MET A 1 -15.74 11.53 5.70
N LEU A 2 -16.54 11.52 6.78
CA LEU A 2 -17.96 11.93 6.75
C LEU A 2 -18.20 13.35 6.20
N ILE A 3 -17.38 14.32 6.59
CA ILE A 3 -17.49 15.73 6.13
C ILE A 3 -17.25 15.87 4.62
N LEU A 4 -16.30 15.10 4.07
CA LEU A 4 -15.99 15.10 2.62
C LEU A 4 -17.12 14.45 1.81
N LEU A 5 -17.77 13.41 2.34
CA LEU A 5 -18.92 12.76 1.71
C LEU A 5 -20.15 13.67 1.66
N ILE A 6 -20.42 14.40 2.73
CA ILE A 6 -21.51 15.39 2.78
C ILE A 6 -21.24 16.52 1.79
N TYR A 7 -20.00 17.02 1.72
CA TYR A 7 -19.60 18.06 0.77
C TYR A 7 -19.76 17.61 -0.70
N PHE A 8 -19.41 16.36 -1.02
CA PHE A 8 -19.56 15.80 -2.36
C PHE A 8 -21.03 15.57 -2.74
N SER A 9 -21.85 15.08 -1.81
CA SER A 9 -23.30 14.85 -2.03
C SER A 9 -24.09 16.13 -2.30
N VAL A 10 -23.65 17.27 -1.76
CA VAL A 10 -24.34 18.56 -1.95
C VAL A 10 -23.98 19.22 -3.29
N LYS A 11 -22.80 18.92 -3.86
CA LYS A 11 -22.25 19.68 -5.00
C LYS A 11 -22.17 18.91 -6.33
N HIS A 12 -22.24 17.57 -6.34
CA HIS A 12 -22.21 16.79 -7.59
C HIS A 12 -23.20 15.61 -7.54
N ASN A 13 -24.01 15.50 -8.60
CA ASN A 13 -25.28 14.78 -8.61
C ASN A 13 -25.20 13.25 -8.71
N SER A 14 -24.17 12.62 -8.12
CA SER A 14 -24.13 11.17 -7.84
C SER A 14 -22.83 10.82 -7.11
N PRO A 15 -22.89 10.42 -5.82
CA PRO A 15 -21.75 9.84 -5.11
C PRO A 15 -21.45 8.40 -5.58
N PHE A 16 -21.76 8.06 -6.84
CA PHE A 16 -21.53 6.75 -7.45
C PHE A 16 -20.99 6.85 -8.88
N SER A 17 -20.74 8.06 -9.42
CA SER A 17 -20.21 8.18 -10.79
C SER A 17 -18.78 7.65 -10.96
N PHE A 18 -18.07 7.37 -9.86
CA PHE A 18 -16.78 6.68 -9.86
C PHE A 18 -16.87 5.21 -10.29
N LEU A 19 -18.05 4.59 -10.28
CA LEU A 19 -18.29 3.25 -10.84
C LEU A 19 -18.44 3.27 -12.37
N THR A 20 -18.70 4.44 -12.97
CA THR A 20 -18.92 4.57 -14.42
C THR A 20 -17.67 5.06 -15.16
N ALA A 21 -16.60 5.41 -14.44
CA ALA A 21 -15.33 5.80 -15.05
C ALA A 21 -14.67 4.62 -15.79
N ASP A 22 -13.99 4.90 -16.91
CA ASP A 22 -13.21 3.92 -17.70
C ASP A 22 -12.22 3.11 -16.83
N GLU A 23 -11.77 3.71 -15.72
CA GLU A 23 -10.80 3.14 -14.79
C GLU A 23 -11.42 2.16 -13.77
N ARG A 24 -12.75 1.92 -13.79
CA ARG A 24 -13.45 1.05 -12.82
C ARG A 24 -12.71 -0.28 -12.59
N ASN A 25 -12.25 -0.91 -13.66
CA ASN A 25 -11.59 -2.22 -13.58
C ASN A 25 -10.26 -2.15 -12.81
N LEU A 26 -9.55 -1.04 -12.87
CA LEU A 26 -8.31 -0.84 -12.09
C LEU A 26 -8.62 -0.70 -10.61
N TYR A 27 -9.62 0.09 -10.25
CA TYR A 27 -10.04 0.24 -8.84
C TYR A 27 -10.56 -1.06 -8.24
N ILE A 28 -11.31 -1.85 -9.00
CA ILE A 28 -11.76 -3.18 -8.54
C ILE A 28 -10.56 -4.10 -8.31
N LYS A 29 -9.60 -4.16 -9.25
CA LYS A 29 -8.38 -4.96 -9.09
C LYS A 29 -7.54 -4.51 -7.89
N ALA A 30 -7.41 -3.20 -7.68
CA ALA A 30 -6.72 -2.64 -6.52
C ALA A 30 -7.40 -3.02 -5.20
N GLY A 31 -8.74 -2.93 -5.15
CA GLY A 31 -9.54 -3.35 -3.99
C GLY A 31 -9.40 -4.84 -3.69
N VAL A 32 -9.55 -5.70 -4.71
CA VAL A 32 -9.38 -7.16 -4.56
C VAL A 32 -7.98 -7.51 -4.06
N THR A 33 -6.94 -6.91 -4.65
CA THR A 33 -5.55 -7.14 -4.23
C THR A 33 -5.31 -6.71 -2.79
N SER A 34 -5.90 -5.58 -2.37
CA SER A 34 -5.79 -5.08 -1.00
C SER A 34 -6.47 -6.02 0.00
N CYS A 35 -7.67 -6.52 -0.33
CA CYS A 35 -8.38 -7.50 0.51
C CYS A 35 -7.58 -8.81 0.64
N ILE A 36 -7.03 -9.31 -0.46
CA ILE A 36 -6.19 -10.52 -0.45
C ILE A 36 -4.94 -10.28 0.41
N GLY A 37 -4.27 -9.13 0.25
CA GLY A 37 -3.08 -8.78 1.01
C GLY A 37 -3.36 -8.69 2.52
N MET A 38 -4.44 -8.03 2.92
CA MET A 38 -4.86 -8.01 4.33
C MET A 38 -5.21 -9.41 4.84
N GLY A 39 -5.97 -10.19 4.06
CA GLY A 39 -6.35 -11.56 4.44
C GLY A 39 -5.12 -12.45 4.68
N THR A 40 -4.13 -12.39 3.80
CA THR A 40 -2.87 -13.15 3.96
C THR A 40 -2.03 -12.64 5.12
N PHE A 41 -1.99 -11.32 5.35
CA PHE A 41 -1.29 -10.75 6.50
C PHE A 41 -1.88 -11.25 7.83
N TYR A 42 -3.21 -11.21 7.98
CA TYR A 42 -3.86 -11.75 9.18
C TYR A 42 -3.69 -13.27 9.32
N ALA A 43 -3.69 -14.01 8.21
CA ALA A 43 -3.38 -15.44 8.23
C ALA A 43 -1.94 -15.69 8.74
N ALA A 44 -0.96 -14.89 8.31
CA ALA A 44 0.42 -14.99 8.79
C ALA A 44 0.55 -14.69 10.29
N LEU A 45 -0.20 -13.71 10.79
CA LEU A 45 -0.30 -13.40 12.23
C LEU A 45 -0.97 -14.51 13.04
N ASN A 46 -1.81 -15.32 12.42
CA ASN A 46 -2.44 -16.45 13.09
C ASN A 46 -1.49 -17.64 13.24
N ILE A 47 -0.61 -17.86 12.25
CA ILE A 47 0.28 -19.02 12.17
C ILE A 47 1.66 -18.72 12.82
N SER A 48 2.08 -17.45 12.85
CA SER A 48 3.39 -17.03 13.35
C SER A 48 3.29 -15.88 14.36
N ARG A 49 4.36 -15.64 15.10
CA ARG A 49 4.39 -14.59 16.13
C ARG A 49 4.44 -13.21 15.48
N ILE A 50 3.72 -12.26 16.06
CA ILE A 50 3.73 -10.83 15.66
C ILE A 50 5.16 -10.28 15.55
N VAL A 51 6.06 -10.66 16.46
CA VAL A 51 7.47 -10.21 16.46
C VAL A 51 8.25 -10.66 15.23
N VAL A 52 7.82 -11.73 14.56
CA VAL A 52 8.41 -12.16 13.28
C VAL A 52 7.71 -11.45 12.13
N VAL A 53 6.37 -11.45 12.13
CA VAL A 53 5.56 -10.96 11.01
C VAL A 53 5.64 -9.44 10.82
N ALA A 54 5.70 -8.66 11.90
CA ALA A 54 5.71 -7.20 11.83
C ALA A 54 7.00 -6.65 11.17
N PRO A 55 8.21 -7.13 11.50
CA PRO A 55 9.42 -6.77 10.75
C PRO A 55 9.33 -7.11 9.26
N PHE A 56 8.78 -8.28 8.89
CA PHE A 56 8.56 -8.63 7.49
C PHE A 56 7.62 -7.63 6.80
N GLN A 57 6.52 -7.24 7.44
CA GLN A 57 5.59 -6.24 6.89
C GLN A 57 6.26 -4.88 6.68
N ASN A 58 7.17 -4.48 7.56
CA ASN A 58 7.90 -3.21 7.44
C ASN A 58 8.87 -3.18 6.24
N THR A 59 9.15 -4.32 5.62
CA THR A 59 9.90 -4.39 4.35
C THR A 59 9.06 -4.08 3.10
N SER A 60 7.75 -3.80 3.26
CA SER A 60 6.84 -3.39 2.17
C SER A 60 7.40 -2.31 1.24
N PRO A 61 8.15 -1.28 1.71
CA PRO A 61 8.75 -0.28 0.83
C PRO A 61 9.70 -0.84 -0.24
N ILE A 62 10.33 -2.00 -0.03
CA ILE A 62 11.11 -2.70 -1.07
C ILE A 62 10.22 -3.07 -2.23
N PHE A 63 9.11 -3.74 -1.92
CA PHE A 63 8.16 -4.19 -2.93
C PHE A 63 7.54 -2.99 -3.64
N ILE A 64 7.18 -1.94 -2.89
CA ILE A 64 6.66 -0.70 -3.48
C ILE A 64 7.67 -0.10 -4.44
N LEU A 65 8.95 0.01 -4.09
CA LEU A 65 9.98 0.52 -5.01
C LEU A 65 10.12 -0.34 -6.27
N ILE A 66 10.13 -1.67 -6.12
CA ILE A 66 10.24 -2.61 -7.25
C ILE A 66 9.02 -2.44 -8.18
N LEU A 67 7.82 -2.42 -7.62
CA LEU A 67 6.58 -2.23 -8.37
C LEU A 67 6.51 -0.83 -9.00
N SER A 68 6.92 0.23 -8.30
CA SER A 68 7.02 1.58 -8.84
C SER A 68 7.98 1.64 -10.01
N TYR A 69 9.13 0.96 -9.94
CA TYR A 69 10.04 0.87 -11.08
C TYR A 69 9.39 0.19 -12.30
N PHE A 70 8.67 -0.91 -12.11
CA PHE A 70 8.05 -1.62 -13.24
C PHE A 70 6.81 -0.90 -13.80
N PHE A 71 5.96 -0.33 -12.95
CA PHE A 71 4.65 0.21 -13.35
C PHE A 71 4.63 1.74 -13.48
N LEU A 72 5.41 2.45 -12.65
CA LEU A 72 5.38 3.91 -12.51
C LEU A 72 6.65 4.61 -13.02
N GLN A 73 7.56 3.92 -13.73
CA GLN A 73 8.78 4.52 -14.31
C GLN A 73 8.59 5.83 -15.10
N ARG A 74 7.37 6.08 -15.62
CA ARG A 74 7.03 7.31 -16.36
C ARG A 74 6.49 8.44 -15.49
N LEU A 75 6.06 8.13 -14.26
CA LEU A 75 5.47 9.07 -13.30
C LEU A 75 6.42 9.35 -12.12
N GLU A 76 7.34 8.44 -11.81
CA GLU A 76 8.21 8.51 -10.64
C GLU A 76 9.69 8.40 -11.04
N ASP A 77 10.43 9.50 -10.93
CA ASP A 77 11.89 9.50 -11.12
C ASP A 77 12.56 8.87 -9.90
N ILE A 78 13.07 7.64 -10.05
CA ILE A 78 13.77 6.95 -8.96
C ILE A 78 15.10 7.66 -8.69
N THR A 79 15.04 8.59 -7.76
CA THR A 79 16.18 9.41 -7.33
C THR A 79 17.03 8.62 -6.33
N LYS A 80 18.35 8.86 -6.32
CA LYS A 80 19.29 8.24 -5.36
C LYS A 80 18.85 8.39 -3.89
N ILE A 81 18.13 9.47 -3.57
CA ILE A 81 17.56 9.75 -2.24
C ILE A 81 16.49 8.73 -1.87
N LEU A 82 15.60 8.34 -2.80
CA LEU A 82 14.57 7.32 -2.55
C LEU A 82 15.20 5.96 -2.27
N ILE A 83 16.25 5.61 -3.01
CA ILE A 83 16.99 4.37 -2.79
C ILE A 83 17.61 4.36 -1.38
N PHE A 84 18.29 5.44 -0.99
CA PHE A 84 18.86 5.56 0.35
C PHE A 84 17.80 5.54 1.46
N GLY A 85 16.68 6.25 1.26
CA GLY A 85 15.57 6.26 2.20
C GLY A 85 14.98 4.86 2.39
N SER A 86 14.76 4.11 1.31
CA SER A 86 14.27 2.74 1.42
C SER A 86 15.28 1.81 2.07
N ILE A 87 16.58 1.91 1.76
CA ILE A 87 17.63 1.16 2.47
C ILE A 87 17.58 1.44 3.98
N LEU A 88 17.41 2.71 4.37
CA LEU A 88 17.32 3.09 5.77
C LEU A 88 16.08 2.51 6.46
N VAL A 89 14.92 2.51 5.79
CA VAL A 89 13.69 1.91 6.32
C VAL A 89 13.85 0.40 6.51
N ILE A 90 14.48 -0.28 5.55
CA ILE A 90 14.76 -1.72 5.64
C ILE A 90 15.72 -2.01 6.79
N ALA A 91 16.78 -1.22 6.92
CA ALA A 91 17.74 -1.37 8.02
C ALA A 91 17.06 -1.19 9.38
N GLY A 92 16.19 -0.19 9.52
CA GLY A 92 15.38 0.01 10.73
C GLY A 92 14.43 -1.16 11.01
N ALA A 93 13.74 -1.67 9.99
CA ALA A 93 12.86 -2.83 10.11
C ALA A 93 13.61 -4.09 10.56
N MET A 94 14.79 -4.34 9.99
CA MET A 94 15.66 -5.46 10.38
C MET A 94 16.17 -5.31 11.80
N LEU A 95 16.55 -4.10 12.21
CA LEU A 95 17.06 -3.83 13.56
C LEU A 95 15.98 -4.09 14.62
N ILE A 96 14.74 -3.66 14.36
CA ILE A 96 13.59 -3.95 15.24
C ILE A 96 13.35 -5.46 15.32
N GLY A 97 13.37 -6.15 14.17
CA GLY A 97 13.19 -7.60 14.15
C GLY A 97 14.30 -8.39 14.83
N PHE A 98 15.53 -7.86 14.87
CA PHE A 98 16.66 -8.48 15.57
C PHE A 98 16.65 -8.19 17.08
N LEU A 99 16.13 -7.03 17.49
CA LEU A 99 16.12 -6.58 18.89
C LEU A 99 14.98 -7.19 19.72
N MET A 100 13.96 -7.77 19.07
CA MET A 100 12.79 -8.41 19.68
C MET A 100 12.90 -9.93 19.72
#